data_AF-A0A933LRL1-F1
#
_entry.id   AF-A0A933LRL1-F1
#
_cell.length_a   1.000
_cell.length_b   1.000
_cell.length_c   1.000
_cell.angle_alpha   90.00
_cell.angle_beta   90.00
_cell.angle_gamma   90.00
#
_symmetry.space_group_name_H-M   'P 1'
#
loop_
_entity.id
_entity.type
_entity.pdbx_description
1 polymer ?
#
loop_
_entity_poly.entity_id
_entity_poly.type
_entity_poly.pdbx_seq_one_letter_code
_entity_poly.pdbx_strand_id
1 'polypeptide(L)'
;MGGAGHRHDGDHQPQRAHPAADRPRPPGRVGTGDRRAGAGHPRLHQWRAEAIPPIRRPPHQPHPHHPHRVFLKPYQISKRHLISDIARARVATVLADCLQSVRDRIAKACQRSGRSPSAVTLIGVTKTVPVERIEEAVTAGLTDLGENRVQEARAKHVVLSRFQLPASSFQRNVRWHMIGHLQSNKARQAVEIFDVMHSVDSLPLIEVLEREAAKQSKAVDVLIQVNVSGEAAKSGCRPDETQGLAQALMNTSHLKLTGLMTIPPLADSPEASRPFFRQLRELRDTLQRGPLGHSATRPLQLSMGMSHDFEVAIEEGADVVRIGTAIFGARAT
;
A
#
# COMPACT_ATOMS: atom_id res chain seq x y z
N MET A 1 -75.38 -43.40 8.90
CA MET A 1 -74.40 -43.37 7.80
C MET A 1 -73.05 -43.67 8.44
N GLY A 2 -72.45 -44.86 8.38
CA GLY A 2 -72.27 -45.76 7.24
C GLY A 2 -70.80 -45.68 6.83
N GLY A 3 -69.96 -46.60 7.31
CA GLY A 3 -68.53 -46.63 6.98
C GLY A 3 -67.75 -47.62 7.85
N ALA A 4 -67.66 -48.85 7.37
CA ALA A 4 -66.98 -49.99 8.00
C ALA A 4 -65.47 -50.01 7.70
N GLY A 5 -64.68 -50.70 8.54
CA GLY A 5 -63.30 -51.09 8.24
C GLY A 5 -62.58 -51.74 9.44
N HIS A 6 -62.46 -53.06 9.40
CA HIS A 6 -61.89 -54.00 10.40
C HIS A 6 -60.37 -53.85 10.63
N ARG A 7 -59.90 -54.04 11.90
CA ARG A 7 -59.08 -55.17 12.48
C ARG A 7 -57.72 -55.43 11.78
N HIS A 8 -56.61 -55.82 12.40
CA HIS A 8 -56.21 -56.29 13.74
C HIS A 8 -54.66 -56.22 13.82
N ASP A 9 -54.13 -56.08 15.05
CA ASP A 9 -53.02 -56.81 15.72
C ASP A 9 -51.90 -57.42 14.85
N GLY A 10 -50.62 -57.43 15.21
CA GLY A 10 -49.90 -57.36 16.48
C GLY A 10 -48.48 -57.87 16.16
N ASP A 11 -47.41 -57.24 16.63
CA ASP A 11 -46.70 -57.56 17.88
C ASP A 11 -45.36 -58.28 17.58
N HIS A 12 -44.38 -58.06 18.48
CA HIS A 12 -43.10 -58.76 18.68
C HIS A 12 -41.77 -58.23 18.08
N GLN A 13 -41.06 -57.50 18.96
CA GLN A 13 -39.59 -57.50 19.24
C GLN A 13 -38.97 -58.94 19.29
N PRO A 14 -37.62 -59.20 19.36
CA PRO A 14 -36.58 -58.42 20.09
C PRO A 14 -35.08 -58.49 19.63
N GLN A 15 -34.26 -57.64 20.29
CA GLN A 15 -32.87 -57.81 20.78
C GLN A 15 -31.72 -58.39 19.92
N ARG A 16 -30.55 -57.70 19.93
CA ARG A 16 -29.20 -58.13 20.42
C ARG A 16 -28.12 -57.16 19.89
N ALA A 17 -27.40 -56.45 20.76
CA ALA A 17 -26.14 -56.79 21.44
C ALA A 17 -24.86 -56.58 20.59
N HIS A 18 -23.96 -55.72 21.10
CA HIS A 18 -22.59 -55.44 20.64
C HIS A 18 -21.71 -56.71 20.56
N PRO A 19 -20.59 -56.66 19.82
CA PRO A 19 -19.31 -56.53 20.53
C PRO A 19 -18.30 -55.58 19.88
N ALA A 20 -17.35 -55.14 20.71
CA ALA A 20 -16.14 -54.42 20.36
C ALA A 20 -14.96 -55.38 20.09
N ALA A 21 -13.87 -54.79 19.57
CA ALA A 21 -12.47 -55.24 19.55
C ALA A 21 -11.97 -56.06 18.34
N ASP A 22 -11.00 -55.52 17.59
CA ASP A 22 -9.57 -55.93 17.60
C ASP A 22 -8.75 -55.00 16.68
N ARG A 23 -7.86 -54.15 17.21
CA ARG A 23 -6.36 -54.26 17.32
C ARG A 23 -5.61 -54.18 15.96
N PRO A 24 -4.33 -53.70 15.86
CA PRO A 24 -3.32 -53.54 16.92
C PRO A 24 -2.45 -52.25 16.89
N ARG A 25 -1.76 -51.96 18.01
CA ARG A 25 -0.42 -51.31 18.07
C ARG A 25 0.59 -52.40 18.56
N PRO A 26 1.90 -52.12 18.63
CA PRO A 26 2.92 -52.01 17.59
C PRO A 26 4.00 -53.12 17.76
N PRO A 27 5.10 -53.09 17.01
CA PRO A 27 6.42 -53.32 17.62
C PRO A 27 7.34 -52.12 17.29
N GLY A 28 8.27 -51.66 18.14
CA GLY A 28 9.17 -52.42 19.01
C GLY A 28 10.60 -52.09 18.56
N ARG A 29 11.34 -51.37 19.40
CA ARG A 29 12.72 -50.84 19.20
C ARG A 29 13.75 -51.90 18.76
N VAL A 30 14.72 -51.45 17.97
CA VAL A 30 16.17 -51.79 18.09
C VAL A 30 16.92 -50.51 17.69
N GLY A 31 17.69 -49.84 18.58
CA GLY A 31 19.11 -50.11 18.87
C GLY A 31 19.95 -49.69 17.65
N THR A 32 20.95 -48.81 17.69
CA THR A 32 22.04 -48.52 18.62
C THR A 32 22.77 -47.28 18.05
N GLY A 33 23.60 -46.57 18.83
CA GLY A 33 24.55 -45.64 18.21
C GLY A 33 24.87 -44.41 19.03
N ASP A 34 25.59 -44.62 20.11
CA ASP A 34 26.44 -43.62 20.75
C ASP A 34 27.37 -42.97 19.71
N ARG A 35 27.36 -41.63 19.61
CA ARG A 35 28.56 -40.83 19.34
C ARG A 35 28.31 -39.34 19.47
N ARG A 36 28.96 -38.77 20.47
CA ARG A 36 29.33 -37.35 20.59
C ARG A 36 30.16 -36.88 19.37
N ALA A 37 30.18 -35.56 19.22
CA ALA A 37 31.19 -34.70 18.58
C ALA A 37 30.82 -34.11 17.21
N GLY A 38 31.06 -32.80 17.09
CA GLY A 38 31.28 -32.13 15.81
C GLY A 38 30.47 -30.87 15.59
N ALA A 39 30.74 -29.81 16.36
CA ALA A 39 30.35 -28.46 15.99
C ALA A 39 31.00 -28.09 14.63
N GLY A 40 30.18 -27.91 13.59
CA GLY A 40 30.62 -27.48 12.28
C GLY A 40 30.79 -25.95 12.23
N HIS A 41 32.05 -25.51 12.30
CA HIS A 41 32.48 -24.17 11.93
C HIS A 41 32.37 -23.97 10.40
N PRO A 42 31.82 -22.85 9.90
CA PRO A 42 32.14 -22.39 8.55
C PRO A 42 33.51 -21.70 8.55
N ARG A 43 34.24 -21.99 7.47
CA ARG A 43 35.65 -21.63 7.18
C ARG A 43 35.92 -20.13 7.30
N LEU A 44 36.83 -19.76 8.21
CA LEU A 44 37.55 -18.49 8.18
C LEU A 44 38.72 -18.63 7.19
N HIS A 45 38.77 -17.74 6.20
CA HIS A 45 39.93 -17.58 5.33
C HIS A 45 41.14 -17.15 6.17
N GLN A 46 42.18 -17.98 6.16
CA GLN A 46 43.51 -17.65 6.67
C GLN A 46 44.11 -16.53 5.81
N TRP A 47 44.27 -15.34 6.38
CA TRP A 47 45.22 -14.35 5.87
C TRP A 47 46.59 -14.70 6.48
N ARG A 48 47.53 -15.07 5.62
CA ARG A 48 48.96 -15.20 5.98
C ARG A 48 49.49 -13.81 6.35
N ALA A 49 50.20 -13.74 7.47
CA ALA A 49 51.01 -12.58 7.83
C ALA A 49 52.25 -12.53 6.91
N GLU A 50 52.25 -11.60 5.96
CA GLU A 50 53.48 -11.21 5.26
C GLU A 50 54.13 -10.03 5.98
N ALA A 51 55.44 -10.15 6.19
CA ALA A 51 56.27 -9.24 6.93
C ALA A 51 56.36 -7.85 6.26
N ILE A 52 56.29 -6.81 7.08
CA ILE A 52 56.49 -5.41 6.70
C ILE A 52 57.97 -5.19 6.36
N PRO A 53 58.34 -4.74 5.14
CA PRO A 53 59.73 -4.37 4.83
C PRO A 53 60.10 -3.01 5.46
N PRO A 54 61.37 -2.78 5.85
CA PRO A 54 61.78 -1.56 6.53
C PRO A 54 61.70 -0.32 5.61
N ILE A 55 61.21 0.78 6.19
CA ILE A 55 61.06 2.10 5.60
C ILE A 55 62.45 2.67 5.23
N ARG A 56 62.68 2.97 3.94
CA ARG A 56 63.84 3.77 3.50
C ARG A 56 63.63 5.24 3.85
N ARG A 57 64.66 5.87 4.43
CA ARG A 57 64.68 7.32 4.75
C ARG A 57 64.62 8.15 3.46
N PRO A 58 63.84 9.25 3.41
CA PRO A 58 63.95 10.23 2.33
C PRO A 58 65.22 11.09 2.52
N PRO A 59 65.83 11.62 1.43
CA PRO A 59 66.94 12.54 1.53
C PRO A 59 66.49 13.93 2.02
N HIS A 60 67.44 14.63 2.64
CA HIS A 60 67.34 15.95 3.26
C HIS A 60 66.47 16.97 2.51
N GLN A 61 65.51 17.57 3.24
CA GLN A 61 64.92 18.88 2.90
C GLN A 61 65.82 20.01 3.45
N PRO A 62 66.01 21.11 2.73
CA PRO A 62 66.60 22.33 3.28
C PRO A 62 65.58 23.11 4.16
N HIS A 63 66.08 23.69 5.26
CA HIS A 63 65.38 24.63 6.17
C HIS A 63 65.33 26.07 5.58
N PRO A 64 64.69 27.06 6.23
CA PRO A 64 63.29 27.45 6.08
C PRO A 64 63.13 28.86 5.44
N HIS A 65 62.11 29.07 4.61
CA HIS A 65 61.68 30.44 4.26
C HIS A 65 60.39 30.79 5.00
N HIS A 66 60.35 32.00 5.56
CA HIS A 66 59.29 32.59 6.37
C HIS A 66 57.89 32.58 5.70
N PRO A 67 56.81 32.68 6.50
CA PRO A 67 55.46 32.42 6.05
C PRO A 67 54.85 33.63 5.33
N HIS A 68 54.53 33.50 4.05
CA HIS A 68 53.60 34.41 3.41
C HIS A 68 52.23 33.73 3.28
N ARG A 69 51.34 34.12 4.21
CA ARG A 69 49.86 34.02 4.19
C ARG A 69 49.29 33.39 2.91
N VAL A 70 48.82 32.14 3.04
CA VAL A 70 47.81 31.62 2.11
C VAL A 70 46.55 32.44 2.36
N PHE A 71 46.27 33.39 1.47
CA PHE A 71 44.97 34.06 1.40
C PHE A 71 43.95 32.99 1.00
N LEU A 72 43.24 32.41 1.98
CA LEU A 72 41.98 31.74 1.70
C LEU A 72 41.07 32.81 1.09
N LYS A 73 40.87 32.77 -0.24
CA LYS A 73 39.86 33.59 -0.90
C LYS A 73 38.54 33.31 -0.18
N PRO A 74 37.82 34.33 0.36
CA PRO A 74 36.52 34.10 0.94
C PRO A 74 35.65 33.44 -0.14
N TYR A 75 35.09 32.27 0.17
CA TYR A 75 34.16 31.57 -0.70
C TYR A 75 32.95 32.48 -0.90
N GLN A 76 32.95 33.26 -2.00
CA GLN A 76 31.88 34.19 -2.32
C GLN A 76 30.68 33.38 -2.81
N ILE A 77 29.81 32.98 -1.89
CA ILE A 77 28.47 32.51 -2.24
C ILE A 77 27.75 33.70 -2.88
N SER A 78 27.49 33.62 -4.17
CA SER A 78 26.70 34.63 -4.89
C SER A 78 25.36 34.83 -4.17
N LYS A 79 24.99 36.09 -3.91
CA LYS A 79 23.69 36.45 -3.29
C LYS A 79 22.50 35.81 -4.01
N ARG A 80 22.60 35.55 -5.33
CA ARG A 80 21.56 34.84 -6.10
C ARG A 80 21.37 33.39 -5.65
N HIS A 81 22.45 32.66 -5.35
CA HIS A 81 22.36 31.30 -4.82
C HIS A 81 21.77 31.31 -3.42
N LEU A 82 22.22 32.21 -2.55
CA LEU A 82 21.70 32.34 -1.19
C LEU A 82 20.19 32.66 -1.16
N ILE A 83 19.72 33.58 -2.02
CA ILE A 83 18.28 33.90 -2.12
C ILE A 83 17.48 32.70 -2.65
N SER A 84 18.02 31.97 -3.64
CA SER A 84 17.40 30.76 -4.17
C SER A 84 17.29 29.64 -3.12
N ASP A 85 18.34 29.44 -2.32
CA ASP A 85 18.37 28.42 -1.28
C ASP A 85 17.46 28.77 -0.10
N ILE A 86 17.39 30.05 0.29
CA ILE A 86 16.42 30.54 1.29
C ILE A 86 14.98 30.38 0.78
N ALA A 87 14.72 30.69 -0.49
CA ALA A 87 13.40 30.51 -1.09
C ALA A 87 13.00 29.03 -1.12
N ARG A 88 13.91 28.15 -1.53
CA ARG A 88 13.69 26.68 -1.52
C ARG A 88 13.45 26.17 -0.10
N ALA A 89 14.24 26.59 0.88
CA ALA A 89 14.05 26.22 2.28
C ALA A 89 12.68 26.69 2.82
N ARG A 90 12.25 27.91 2.46
CA ARG A 90 10.93 28.42 2.84
C ARG A 90 9.78 27.63 2.21
N VAL A 91 9.87 27.29 0.92
CA VAL A 91 8.86 26.47 0.23
C VAL A 91 8.77 25.08 0.85
N ALA A 92 9.91 24.44 1.11
CA ALA A 92 9.97 23.15 1.77
C ALA A 92 9.33 23.19 3.18
N THR A 93 9.56 24.28 3.93
CA THR A 93 8.93 24.49 5.24
C THR A 93 7.40 24.58 5.12
N VAL A 94 6.89 25.36 4.16
CA VAL A 94 5.44 25.51 3.93
C VAL A 94 4.79 24.18 3.56
N LEU A 95 5.43 23.37 2.71
CA LEU A 95 4.89 22.07 2.32
C LEU A 95 4.86 21.09 3.50
N ALA A 96 5.92 21.07 4.31
CA ALA A 96 5.97 20.25 5.52
C ALA A 96 4.87 20.65 6.52
N ASP A 97 4.64 21.95 6.69
CA ASP A 97 3.56 22.47 7.54
C ASP A 97 2.17 22.09 7.01
N CYS A 98 1.95 22.18 5.69
CA CYS A 98 0.72 21.70 5.05
C CYS A 98 0.50 20.19 5.28
N LEU A 99 1.53 19.38 5.10
CA LEU A 99 1.47 17.94 5.32
C LEU A 99 1.17 17.62 6.80
N GLN A 100 1.81 18.33 7.74
CA GLN A 100 1.56 18.17 9.17
C GLN A 100 0.14 18.58 9.55
N SER A 101 -0.35 19.71 9.02
CA SER A 101 -1.74 20.16 9.22
C SER A 101 -2.76 19.12 8.74
N VAL A 102 -2.51 18.49 7.58
CA VAL A 102 -3.34 17.38 7.10
C VAL A 102 -3.28 16.17 8.04
N ARG A 103 -2.09 15.78 8.51
CA ARG A 103 -1.92 14.68 9.49
C ARG A 103 -2.65 14.96 10.80
N ASP A 104 -2.61 16.18 11.30
CA ASP A 104 -3.30 16.57 12.53
C ASP A 104 -4.83 16.50 12.35
N ARG A 105 -5.34 16.90 11.19
CA ARG A 105 -6.77 16.78 10.87
C ARG A 105 -7.21 15.32 10.75
N ILE A 106 -6.39 14.46 10.14
CA ILE A 106 -6.61 13.00 10.13
C ILE A 106 -6.66 12.47 11.56
N ALA A 107 -5.70 12.85 12.41
CA ALA A 107 -5.64 12.40 13.80
C ALA A 107 -6.88 12.81 14.60
N LYS A 108 -7.35 14.05 14.42
CA LYS A 108 -8.60 14.54 15.05
C LYS A 108 -9.83 13.77 14.57
N ALA A 109 -9.96 13.51 13.27
CA ALA A 109 -11.06 12.72 12.72
C ALA A 109 -11.03 11.26 13.25
N CYS A 110 -9.85 10.66 13.31
CA CYS A 110 -9.66 9.34 13.92
C CYS A 110 -10.06 9.33 15.39
N GLN A 111 -9.67 10.36 16.17
CA GLN A 111 -10.04 10.49 17.58
C GLN A 111 -11.56 10.55 17.76
N ARG A 112 -12.27 11.36 16.96
CA ARG A 112 -13.75 11.43 16.98
C ARG A 112 -14.41 10.08 16.69
N SER A 113 -13.71 9.21 15.99
CA SER A 113 -14.21 7.91 15.53
C SER A 113 -13.70 6.72 16.36
N GLY A 114 -12.91 6.97 17.42
CA GLY A 114 -12.28 5.93 18.22
C GLY A 114 -11.25 5.07 17.47
N ARG A 115 -10.63 5.60 16.40
CA ARG A 115 -9.66 4.88 15.55
C ARG A 115 -8.23 5.37 15.78
N SER A 116 -7.25 4.50 15.51
CA SER A 116 -5.85 4.93 15.47
C SER A 116 -5.56 5.74 14.20
N PRO A 117 -4.85 6.89 14.28
CA PRO A 117 -4.35 7.59 13.09
C PRO A 117 -3.49 6.71 12.19
N SER A 118 -2.75 5.76 12.76
CA SER A 118 -1.92 4.82 11.99
C SER A 118 -2.71 3.82 11.14
N ALA A 119 -4.02 3.73 11.33
CA ALA A 119 -4.91 2.90 10.52
C ALA A 119 -5.31 3.57 9.20
N VAL A 120 -5.03 4.87 9.02
CA VAL A 120 -5.38 5.64 7.83
C VAL A 120 -4.14 5.95 7.01
N THR A 121 -4.14 5.50 5.76
CA THR A 121 -3.10 5.85 4.77
C THR A 121 -3.43 7.18 4.10
N LEU A 122 -2.48 8.11 4.14
CA LEU A 122 -2.54 9.37 3.41
C LEU A 122 -1.86 9.23 2.06
N ILE A 123 -2.63 9.26 0.97
CA ILE A 123 -2.10 9.36 -0.39
C ILE A 123 -2.00 10.83 -0.78
N GLY A 124 -0.79 11.29 -1.10
CA GLY A 124 -0.59 12.60 -1.72
C GLY A 124 -0.90 12.53 -3.21
N VAL A 125 -1.90 13.28 -3.66
CA VAL A 125 -2.31 13.31 -5.07
C VAL A 125 -1.40 14.26 -5.85
N THR A 126 -0.52 13.69 -6.68
CA THR A 126 0.58 14.42 -7.32
C THR A 126 0.30 14.83 -8.76
N LYS A 127 -0.89 14.57 -9.30
CA LYS A 127 -1.26 15.04 -10.64
C LYS A 127 -1.02 16.55 -10.78
N THR A 128 -0.43 16.97 -11.89
CA THR A 128 -0.01 18.35 -12.19
C THR A 128 1.02 18.95 -11.21
N VAL A 129 1.59 18.17 -10.29
CA VAL A 129 2.64 18.63 -9.36
C VAL A 129 4.03 18.38 -9.96
N PRO A 130 4.92 19.40 -9.99
CA PRO A 130 6.33 19.24 -10.40
C PRO A 130 7.10 18.25 -9.51
N VAL A 131 8.07 17.55 -10.08
CA VAL A 131 8.84 16.50 -9.37
C VAL A 131 9.54 17.04 -8.14
N GLU A 132 10.09 18.24 -8.20
CA GLU A 132 10.85 18.86 -7.13
C GLU A 132 10.00 19.03 -5.86
N ARG A 133 8.71 19.38 -6.03
CA ARG A 133 7.79 19.50 -4.89
C ARG A 133 7.32 18.14 -4.36
N ILE A 134 7.32 17.11 -5.21
CA ILE A 134 7.06 15.74 -4.77
C ILE A 134 8.24 15.25 -3.92
N GLU A 135 9.49 15.55 -4.33
CA GLU A 135 10.69 15.22 -3.55
C GLU A 135 10.70 15.90 -2.17
N GLU A 136 10.28 17.16 -2.09
CA GLU A 136 10.09 17.88 -0.82
C GLU A 136 9.06 17.17 0.06
N ALA A 137 7.91 16.76 -0.49
CA ALA A 137 6.88 16.04 0.24
C ALA A 137 7.37 14.67 0.74
N VAL A 138 8.10 13.96 -0.12
CA VAL A 138 8.69 12.66 0.21
C VAL A 138 9.73 12.80 1.33
N THR A 139 10.55 13.85 1.29
CA THR A 139 11.51 14.17 2.35
C THR A 139 10.81 14.54 3.67
N ALA A 140 9.65 15.19 3.61
CA ALA A 140 8.77 15.43 4.76
C ALA A 140 8.00 14.16 5.23
N GLY A 141 8.29 13.00 4.63
CA GLY A 141 7.79 11.69 5.03
C GLY A 141 6.50 11.26 4.36
N LEU A 142 6.11 11.86 3.23
CA LEU A 142 5.02 11.34 2.40
C LEU A 142 5.51 10.11 1.61
N THR A 143 4.91 8.94 1.86
CA THR A 143 5.38 7.66 1.29
C THR A 143 4.46 7.07 0.22
N ASP A 144 3.24 7.57 0.08
CA ASP A 144 2.22 7.02 -0.82
C ASP A 144 1.78 8.14 -1.79
N LEU A 145 2.06 7.96 -3.08
CA LEU A 145 1.79 8.94 -4.13
C LEU A 145 0.69 8.44 -5.07
N GLY A 146 -0.28 9.33 -5.35
CA GLY A 146 -1.43 9.04 -6.21
C GLY A 146 -1.37 9.79 -7.53
N GLU A 147 -1.45 9.07 -8.65
CA GLU A 147 -1.53 9.64 -9.98
C GLU A 147 -2.82 9.27 -10.71
N ASN A 148 -3.31 10.20 -11.53
CA ASN A 148 -4.52 9.99 -12.32
C ASN A 148 -4.23 9.43 -13.73
N ARG A 149 -3.01 9.61 -14.24
CA ARG A 149 -2.65 9.28 -15.63
C ARG A 149 -1.31 8.54 -15.66
N VAL A 150 -1.29 7.40 -16.35
CA VAL A 150 -0.11 6.52 -16.46
C VAL A 150 1.08 7.24 -17.07
N GLN A 151 0.86 8.08 -18.09
CA GLN A 151 1.93 8.80 -18.79
C GLN A 151 2.63 9.81 -17.88
N GLU A 152 1.85 10.52 -17.07
CA GLU A 152 2.38 11.50 -16.11
C GLU A 152 3.15 10.79 -14.99
N ALA A 153 2.58 9.70 -14.47
CA ALA A 153 3.24 8.86 -13.48
C ALA A 153 4.58 8.30 -13.99
N ARG A 154 4.66 7.87 -15.26
CA ARG A 154 5.88 7.33 -15.85
C ARG A 154 7.04 8.32 -15.79
N ALA A 155 6.79 9.59 -16.17
CA ALA A 155 7.81 10.62 -16.17
C ALA A 155 8.37 10.84 -14.75
N LYS A 156 7.49 10.87 -13.75
CA LYS A 156 7.85 11.07 -12.34
C LYS A 156 8.52 9.85 -11.74
N HIS A 157 8.01 8.65 -12.03
CA HIS A 157 8.54 7.37 -11.53
C HIS A 157 10.00 7.17 -11.94
N VAL A 158 10.39 7.52 -13.17
CA VAL A 158 11.79 7.41 -13.62
C VAL A 158 12.73 8.26 -12.76
N VAL A 159 12.29 9.43 -12.30
CA VAL A 159 13.09 10.33 -11.45
C VAL A 159 13.06 9.87 -9.99
N LEU A 160 11.86 9.65 -9.46
CA LEU A 160 11.62 9.39 -8.03
C LEU A 160 11.97 7.95 -7.60
N SER A 161 12.01 6.98 -8.51
CA SER A 161 12.47 5.61 -8.18
C SER A 161 13.94 5.54 -7.75
N ARG A 162 14.71 6.59 -8.04
CA ARG A 162 16.11 6.74 -7.60
C ARG A 162 16.24 7.43 -6.24
N PHE A 163 15.14 8.02 -5.75
CA PHE A 163 15.12 8.75 -4.50
C PHE A 163 15.08 7.76 -3.34
N GLN A 164 16.13 7.74 -2.53
CA GLN A 164 16.19 6.90 -1.33
C GLN A 164 15.51 7.63 -0.18
N LEU A 165 14.51 6.99 0.41
CA LEU A 165 13.91 7.51 1.63
C LEU A 165 14.98 7.59 2.74
N PRO A 166 14.90 8.59 3.65
CA PRO A 166 15.81 8.69 4.78
C PRO A 166 15.88 7.36 5.55
N ALA A 167 17.06 6.99 6.07
CA ALA A 167 17.26 5.72 6.77
C ALA A 167 16.32 5.52 7.98
N SER A 168 15.77 6.60 8.54
CA SER A 168 14.75 6.60 9.59
C SER A 168 13.35 6.19 9.11
N SER A 169 13.14 6.03 7.81
CA SER A 169 11.85 5.63 7.23
C SER A 169 11.68 4.11 7.33
N PHE A 170 10.54 3.67 7.87
CA PHE A 170 10.21 2.23 7.93
C PHE A 170 10.04 1.63 6.53
N GLN A 171 9.66 2.46 5.56
CA GLN A 171 9.57 2.12 4.15
C GLN A 171 10.82 2.62 3.43
N ARG A 172 11.40 1.80 2.53
CA ARG A 172 12.60 2.20 1.76
C ARG A 172 12.30 2.90 0.45
N ASN A 173 11.11 2.66 -0.10
CA ASN A 173 10.67 3.21 -1.38
C ASN A 173 9.28 3.85 -1.26
N VAL A 174 8.99 4.79 -2.13
CA VAL A 174 7.64 5.36 -2.29
C VAL A 174 6.70 4.32 -2.93
N ARG A 175 5.45 4.26 -2.48
CA ARG A 175 4.38 3.47 -3.09
C ARG A 175 3.59 4.30 -4.09
N TRP A 176 3.31 3.70 -5.24
CA TRP A 176 2.59 4.34 -6.35
C TRP A 176 1.16 3.81 -6.46
N HIS A 177 0.20 4.73 -6.46
CA HIS A 177 -1.23 4.44 -6.53
C HIS A 177 -1.82 5.01 -7.82
N MET A 178 -2.41 4.16 -8.66
CA MET A 178 -3.25 4.60 -9.79
C MET A 178 -4.64 4.88 -9.25
N ILE A 179 -5.03 6.16 -9.20
CA ILE A 179 -6.29 6.63 -8.61
C ILE A 179 -7.24 7.28 -9.62
N GLY A 180 -6.82 7.42 -10.88
CA GLY A 180 -7.66 7.85 -12.00
C GLY A 180 -8.13 6.65 -12.84
N HIS A 181 -9.10 6.87 -13.73
CA HIS A 181 -9.58 5.83 -14.62
C HIS A 181 -8.45 5.24 -15.47
N LEU A 182 -8.38 3.91 -15.55
CA LEU A 182 -7.34 3.18 -16.26
C LEU A 182 -7.88 2.59 -17.56
N GLN A 183 -7.37 3.09 -18.68
CA GLN A 183 -7.68 2.53 -19.99
C GLN A 183 -6.92 1.21 -20.19
N SER A 184 -7.58 0.17 -20.72
CA SER A 184 -6.98 -1.16 -20.88
C SER A 184 -5.71 -1.17 -21.75
N ASN A 185 -5.61 -0.28 -22.74
CA ASN A 185 -4.40 -0.14 -23.56
C ASN A 185 -3.18 0.44 -22.82
N LYS A 186 -3.35 0.91 -21.58
CA LYS A 186 -2.28 1.38 -20.69
C LYS A 186 -1.94 0.39 -19.59
N ALA A 187 -2.63 -0.75 -19.51
CA ALA A 187 -2.45 -1.75 -18.46
C ALA A 187 -1.00 -2.20 -18.28
N ARG A 188 -0.27 -2.47 -19.37
CA ARG A 188 1.15 -2.87 -19.31
C ARG A 188 2.01 -1.85 -18.54
N GLN A 189 1.91 -0.58 -18.93
CA GLN A 189 2.65 0.51 -18.29
C GLN A 189 2.16 0.78 -16.87
N ALA A 190 0.86 0.61 -16.61
CA ALA A 190 0.31 0.76 -15.28
C ALA A 190 0.87 -0.30 -14.32
N VAL A 191 0.91 -1.57 -14.75
CA VAL A 191 1.52 -2.66 -13.96
C VAL A 191 2.98 -2.37 -13.66
N GLU A 192 3.75 -1.88 -14.63
CA GLU A 192 5.18 -1.55 -14.44
C GLU A 192 5.37 -0.54 -13.29
N ILE A 193 4.55 0.51 -13.26
CA ILE A 193 4.73 1.68 -12.39
C ILE A 193 4.03 1.52 -11.03
N PHE A 194 2.79 1.06 -11.00
CA PHE A 194 1.94 1.17 -9.82
C PHE A 194 2.00 -0.08 -8.94
N ASP A 195 1.99 0.14 -7.63
CA ASP A 195 1.88 -0.91 -6.62
C ASP A 195 0.42 -1.21 -6.29
N VAL A 196 -0.43 -0.18 -6.36
CA VAL A 196 -1.86 -0.24 -6.04
C VAL A 196 -2.70 0.40 -7.13
N MET A 197 -3.76 -0.25 -7.58
CA MET A 197 -4.73 0.29 -8.54
C MET A 197 -6.10 0.43 -7.91
N HIS A 198 -6.58 1.67 -7.78
CA HIS A 198 -7.82 1.98 -7.08
C HIS A 198 -9.06 2.00 -7.99
N SER A 199 -8.84 2.01 -9.30
CA SER A 199 -9.86 2.34 -10.31
C SER A 199 -10.33 1.12 -11.13
N VAL A 200 -10.26 -0.09 -10.58
CA VAL A 200 -10.68 -1.30 -11.32
C VAL A 200 -12.19 -1.42 -11.25
N ASP A 201 -12.85 -1.45 -12.41
CA ASP A 201 -14.32 -1.33 -12.49
C ASP A 201 -14.98 -2.32 -13.46
N SER A 202 -14.22 -3.23 -14.08
CA SER A 202 -14.76 -4.12 -15.10
C SER A 202 -13.95 -5.41 -15.29
N LEU A 203 -14.62 -6.49 -15.71
CA LEU A 203 -13.97 -7.78 -16.01
C LEU A 203 -12.90 -7.68 -17.10
N PRO A 204 -13.12 -6.99 -18.25
CA PRO A 204 -12.09 -6.87 -19.27
C PRO A 204 -10.83 -6.18 -18.76
N LEU A 205 -10.96 -5.21 -17.84
CA LEU A 205 -9.81 -4.56 -17.23
C LEU A 205 -9.04 -5.53 -16.31
N ILE A 206 -9.75 -6.32 -15.50
CA ILE A 206 -9.14 -7.35 -14.64
C ILE A 206 -8.34 -8.35 -15.47
N GLU A 207 -8.92 -8.89 -16.55
CA GLU A 207 -8.26 -9.86 -17.43
C GLU A 207 -6.98 -9.31 -18.06
N VAL A 208 -7.03 -8.08 -18.56
CA VAL A 208 -5.86 -7.44 -19.17
C VAL A 208 -4.79 -7.17 -18.12
N LEU A 209 -5.18 -6.70 -16.93
CA LEU A 209 -4.24 -6.43 -15.84
C LEU A 209 -3.56 -7.70 -15.33
N GLU A 210 -4.31 -8.79 -15.08
CA GLU A 210 -3.75 -10.07 -14.63
C GLU A 210 -2.74 -10.60 -15.65
N ARG A 211 -3.07 -10.54 -16.95
CA ARG A 211 -2.15 -10.96 -18.01
C ARG A 211 -0.87 -10.14 -18.04
N GLU A 212 -0.95 -8.81 -17.90
CA GLU A 212 0.25 -7.96 -17.90
C GLU A 212 1.06 -8.07 -16.60
N ALA A 213 0.41 -8.32 -15.47
CA ALA A 213 1.02 -8.61 -14.17
C ALA A 213 1.77 -9.94 -14.18
N ALA A 214 1.18 -10.99 -14.76
CA ALA A 214 1.82 -12.28 -14.96
C ALA A 214 3.09 -12.19 -15.83
N LYS A 215 3.03 -11.49 -16.98
CA LYS A 215 4.19 -11.26 -17.85
C LYS A 215 5.35 -10.57 -17.12
N GLN A 216 5.03 -9.72 -16.14
CA GLN A 216 6.01 -8.94 -15.39
C GLN A 216 6.37 -9.60 -14.04
N SER A 217 5.76 -10.74 -13.71
CA SER A 217 5.91 -11.40 -12.40
C SER A 217 5.71 -10.44 -11.22
N LYS A 218 4.76 -9.51 -11.34
CA LYS A 218 4.50 -8.46 -10.34
C LYS A 218 3.14 -8.70 -9.69
N ALA A 219 3.11 -8.72 -8.36
CA ALA A 219 1.86 -8.65 -7.62
C ALA A 219 1.39 -7.20 -7.53
N VAL A 220 0.11 -6.95 -7.80
CA VAL A 220 -0.50 -5.62 -7.77
C VAL A 220 -1.71 -5.65 -6.83
N ASP A 221 -1.75 -4.74 -5.87
CA ASP A 221 -2.91 -4.56 -5.01
C ASP A 221 -4.01 -3.82 -5.79
N VAL A 222 -5.25 -4.28 -5.68
CA VAL A 222 -6.39 -3.76 -6.44
C VAL A 222 -7.53 -3.40 -5.50
N LEU A 223 -8.14 -2.24 -5.75
CA LEU A 223 -9.44 -1.89 -5.19
C LEU A 223 -10.46 -1.77 -6.32
N ILE A 224 -11.69 -2.19 -6.03
CA ILE A 224 -12.81 -2.04 -6.97
C ILE A 224 -13.38 -0.63 -6.82
N GLN A 225 -13.44 0.13 -7.92
CA GLN A 225 -14.12 1.42 -7.94
C GLN A 225 -15.62 1.22 -8.11
N VAL A 226 -16.39 1.73 -7.15
CA VAL A 226 -17.85 1.62 -7.12
C VAL A 226 -18.47 3.00 -7.29
N ASN A 227 -19.37 3.12 -8.26
CA ASN A 227 -20.21 4.29 -8.42
C ASN A 227 -21.44 4.18 -7.52
N VAL A 228 -21.29 4.62 -6.27
CA VAL A 228 -22.38 4.64 -5.28
C VAL A 228 -23.39 5.76 -5.53
N SER A 229 -23.09 6.72 -6.41
CA SER A 229 -24.00 7.83 -6.72
C SER A 229 -25.10 7.49 -7.72
N GLY A 230 -24.92 6.42 -8.51
CA GLY A 230 -25.87 6.03 -9.56
C GLY A 230 -25.86 6.93 -10.81
N GLU A 231 -25.08 8.02 -10.82
CA GLU A 231 -24.94 8.88 -11.99
C GLU A 231 -24.16 8.16 -13.10
N ALA A 232 -24.80 7.89 -14.24
CA ALA A 232 -24.21 7.14 -15.36
C ALA A 232 -22.93 7.77 -15.94
N ALA A 233 -22.72 9.07 -15.75
CA ALA A 233 -21.54 9.79 -16.22
C ALA A 233 -20.28 9.56 -15.37
N LYS A 234 -20.40 8.94 -14.18
CA LYS A 234 -19.26 8.71 -13.28
C LYS A 234 -18.67 7.31 -13.46
N SER A 235 -17.34 7.24 -13.39
CA SER A 235 -16.58 5.99 -13.46
C SER A 235 -16.81 5.09 -12.24
N GLY A 236 -16.64 3.79 -12.45
CA GLY A 236 -16.88 2.76 -11.44
C GLY A 236 -18.02 1.83 -11.83
N CYS A 237 -17.96 0.60 -11.34
CA CYS A 237 -19.03 -0.38 -11.49
C CYS A 237 -20.24 -0.02 -10.63
N ARG A 238 -21.39 -0.59 -10.96
CA ARG A 238 -22.59 -0.48 -10.12
C ARG A 238 -22.42 -1.32 -8.85
N PRO A 239 -23.08 -0.95 -7.73
CA PRO A 239 -22.97 -1.70 -6.48
C PRO A 239 -23.31 -3.20 -6.60
N ASP A 240 -24.26 -3.56 -7.45
CA ASP A 240 -24.67 -4.95 -7.71
C ASP A 240 -23.68 -5.73 -8.59
N GLU A 241 -22.83 -5.05 -9.36
CA GLU A 241 -21.77 -5.68 -10.16
C GLU A 241 -20.52 -5.99 -9.32
N THR A 242 -20.38 -5.34 -8.16
CA THR A 242 -19.16 -5.39 -7.33
C THR A 242 -18.85 -6.82 -6.88
N GLN A 243 -19.87 -7.63 -6.56
CA GLN A 243 -19.69 -9.02 -6.17
C GLN A 243 -19.04 -9.87 -7.28
N GLY A 244 -19.49 -9.71 -8.54
CA GLY A 244 -18.93 -10.45 -9.67
C GLY A 244 -17.47 -10.10 -9.92
N LEU A 245 -17.11 -8.81 -9.82
CA LEU A 245 -15.72 -8.36 -9.94
C LEU A 245 -14.84 -8.88 -8.80
N ALA A 246 -15.36 -8.88 -7.57
CA ALA A 246 -14.63 -9.39 -6.42
C ALA A 246 -14.34 -10.90 -6.55
N GLN A 247 -15.31 -11.68 -7.04
CA GLN A 247 -15.11 -13.11 -7.35
C GLN A 247 -14.07 -13.33 -8.45
N ALA A 248 -14.09 -12.51 -9.52
CA ALA A 248 -13.08 -12.59 -10.56
C ALA A 248 -11.66 -12.31 -10.03
N LEU A 249 -11.50 -11.29 -9.18
CA LEU A 249 -10.22 -10.95 -8.53
C LEU A 249 -9.74 -11.99 -7.50
N MET A 250 -10.61 -12.83 -6.95
CA MET A 250 -10.16 -13.95 -6.12
C MET A 250 -9.52 -15.08 -6.94
N ASN A 251 -9.84 -15.16 -8.23
CA ASN A 251 -9.34 -16.18 -9.14
C ASN A 251 -8.05 -15.76 -9.88
N THR A 252 -7.56 -14.54 -9.62
CA THR A 252 -6.31 -14.03 -10.19
C THR A 252 -5.11 -14.39 -9.32
N SER A 253 -3.95 -14.62 -9.93
CA SER A 253 -2.72 -14.97 -9.20
C SER A 253 -1.86 -13.76 -8.87
N HIS A 254 -1.95 -12.69 -9.69
CA HIS A 254 -1.09 -11.53 -9.57
C HIS A 254 -1.84 -10.27 -9.11
N LEU A 255 -3.15 -10.21 -9.29
CA LEU A 255 -3.98 -9.16 -8.71
C LEU A 255 -4.52 -9.58 -7.34
N LYS A 256 -4.36 -8.71 -6.34
CA LYS A 256 -4.82 -8.93 -4.98
C LYS A 256 -5.95 -7.96 -4.65
N LEU A 257 -7.16 -8.46 -4.47
CA LEU A 257 -8.26 -7.62 -3.98
C LEU A 257 -7.97 -7.17 -2.54
N THR A 258 -7.74 -5.87 -2.37
CA THR A 258 -7.38 -5.26 -1.08
C THR A 258 -8.43 -4.28 -0.57
N GLY A 259 -9.40 -3.86 -1.40
CA GLY A 259 -10.39 -2.88 -0.95
C GLY A 259 -11.45 -2.47 -1.97
N LEU A 260 -12.23 -1.47 -1.59
CA LEU A 260 -13.16 -0.74 -2.43
C LEU A 260 -12.78 0.75 -2.48
N MET A 261 -13.11 1.42 -3.58
CA MET A 261 -12.89 2.83 -3.77
C MET A 261 -14.17 3.52 -4.25
N THR A 262 -14.40 4.76 -3.79
CA THR A 262 -15.41 5.62 -4.41
C THR A 262 -14.97 7.08 -4.48
N ILE A 263 -15.58 7.80 -5.41
CA ILE A 263 -15.52 9.25 -5.55
C ILE A 263 -16.96 9.74 -5.56
N PRO A 264 -17.43 10.39 -4.48
CA PRO A 264 -18.78 10.94 -4.43
C PRO A 264 -18.97 12.08 -5.45
N PRO A 265 -20.22 12.47 -5.75
CA PRO A 265 -20.49 13.73 -6.44
C PRO A 265 -19.78 14.91 -5.78
N LEU A 266 -19.53 15.96 -6.57
CA LEU A 266 -19.17 17.24 -5.97
C LEU A 266 -20.33 17.68 -5.07
N ALA A 267 -20.00 18.05 -3.84
CA ALA A 267 -20.97 18.42 -2.83
C ALA A 267 -20.63 19.80 -2.25
N ASP A 268 -21.66 20.52 -1.83
CA ASP A 268 -21.51 21.87 -1.26
C ASP A 268 -20.99 21.85 0.19
N SER A 269 -21.04 20.68 0.84
CA SER A 269 -20.50 20.47 2.18
C SER A 269 -19.90 19.08 2.34
N PRO A 270 -18.95 18.90 3.28
CA PRO A 270 -18.36 17.58 3.56
C PRO A 270 -19.40 16.53 3.98
N GLU A 271 -20.42 16.95 4.73
CA GLU A 271 -21.49 16.08 5.24
C GLU A 271 -22.38 15.52 4.14
N ALA A 272 -22.56 16.25 3.04
CA ALA A 272 -23.30 15.76 1.89
C ALA A 272 -22.61 14.56 1.19
N SER A 273 -21.31 14.35 1.41
CA SER A 273 -20.60 13.12 0.97
C SER A 273 -20.85 11.91 1.88
N ARG A 274 -21.30 12.11 3.13
CA ARG A 274 -21.43 11.05 4.16
C ARG A 274 -22.29 9.86 3.72
N PRO A 275 -23.47 10.04 3.10
CA PRO A 275 -24.31 8.91 2.69
C PRO A 275 -23.59 7.96 1.71
N PHE A 276 -22.78 8.51 0.80
CA PHE A 276 -22.02 7.74 -0.18
C PHE A 276 -20.88 6.93 0.48
N PHE A 277 -20.20 7.51 1.46
CA PHE A 277 -19.17 6.80 2.23
C PHE A 277 -19.75 5.67 3.06
N ARG A 278 -20.90 5.91 3.70
CA ARG A 278 -21.64 4.88 4.44
C ARG A 278 -22.05 3.73 3.53
N GLN A 279 -22.60 4.02 2.36
CA GLN A 279 -23.01 3.01 1.39
C GLN A 279 -21.82 2.15 0.92
N LEU A 280 -20.64 2.76 0.69
CA LEU A 280 -19.44 1.99 0.35
C LEU A 280 -19.00 1.07 1.50
N ARG A 281 -19.07 1.54 2.75
CA ARG A 281 -18.77 0.71 3.93
C ARG A 281 -19.73 -0.47 4.04
N GLU A 282 -21.03 -0.23 3.92
CA GLU A 282 -22.04 -1.29 4.01
C GLU A 282 -21.88 -2.34 2.89
N LEU A 283 -21.48 -1.91 1.69
CA LEU A 283 -21.14 -2.80 0.59
C LEU A 283 -19.91 -3.66 0.92
N ARG A 284 -18.84 -3.06 1.45
CA ARG A 284 -17.64 -3.77 1.93
C ARG A 284 -17.99 -4.84 2.96
N ASP A 285 -18.79 -4.47 3.97
CA ASP A 285 -19.20 -5.36 5.05
C ASP A 285 -20.09 -6.50 4.55
N THR A 286 -20.89 -6.26 3.50
CA THR A 286 -21.72 -7.28 2.84
C THR A 286 -20.87 -8.28 2.06
N LEU A 287 -19.89 -7.81 1.28
CA LEU A 287 -18.98 -8.68 0.53
C LEU A 287 -18.14 -9.58 1.45
N GLN A 288 -17.71 -9.04 2.59
CA GLN A 288 -16.93 -9.79 3.58
C GLN A 288 -17.74 -10.83 4.35
N ARG A 289 -19.00 -10.53 4.69
CA ARG A 289 -19.89 -11.51 5.34
C ARG A 289 -20.34 -12.61 4.40
N GLY A 290 -20.39 -12.34 3.10
CA GLY A 290 -20.83 -13.28 2.08
C GLY A 290 -19.68 -13.87 1.25
N PRO A 291 -19.59 -13.53 -0.05
CA PRO A 291 -18.86 -14.29 -1.06
C PRO A 291 -17.33 -14.36 -0.88
N LEU A 292 -16.73 -13.44 -0.14
CA LEU A 292 -15.29 -13.46 0.15
C LEU A 292 -14.93 -14.32 1.37
N GLY A 293 -15.94 -14.66 2.19
CA GLY A 293 -15.79 -15.39 3.43
C GLY A 293 -14.88 -14.73 4.47
N HIS A 294 -14.71 -15.40 5.60
CA HIS A 294 -13.78 -14.99 6.68
C HIS A 294 -12.30 -15.25 6.33
N SER A 295 -11.98 -15.63 5.10
CA SER A 295 -10.61 -15.97 4.67
C SER A 295 -9.69 -14.74 4.63
N ALA A 296 -10.26 -13.54 4.52
CA ALA A 296 -9.51 -12.30 4.67
C ALA A 296 -9.19 -12.06 6.15
N THR A 297 -7.93 -12.29 6.54
CA THR A 297 -7.41 -12.02 7.89
C THR A 297 -7.49 -10.54 8.29
N ARG A 298 -7.76 -9.66 7.32
CA ARG A 298 -7.95 -8.21 7.50
C ARG A 298 -9.12 -7.73 6.65
N PRO A 299 -9.93 -6.75 7.12
CA PRO A 299 -10.98 -6.17 6.31
C PRO A 299 -10.47 -5.49 5.04
N LEU A 300 -11.28 -5.58 3.98
CA LEU A 300 -11.06 -4.85 2.73
C LEU A 300 -10.99 -3.35 3.02
N GLN A 301 -9.96 -2.68 2.52
CA GLN A 301 -9.75 -1.24 2.75
C GLN A 301 -10.82 -0.39 2.07
N LEU A 302 -11.17 0.74 2.67
CA LEU A 302 -11.99 1.77 2.03
C LEU A 302 -11.16 2.97 1.61
N SER A 303 -10.99 3.13 0.30
CA SER A 303 -10.37 4.30 -0.32
C SER A 303 -11.45 5.33 -0.64
N MET A 304 -11.64 6.31 0.25
CA MET A 304 -12.65 7.36 0.10
C MET A 304 -12.26 8.62 0.88
N GLY A 305 -12.73 9.78 0.43
CA GLY A 305 -12.36 11.08 1.00
C GLY A 305 -11.21 11.78 0.26
N MET A 306 -11.43 13.06 -0.01
CA MET A 306 -10.50 13.99 -0.64
C MET A 306 -10.37 15.26 0.22
N SER A 307 -9.60 16.26 -0.22
CA SER A 307 -9.28 17.47 0.56
C SER A 307 -10.48 18.15 1.25
N HIS A 308 -11.68 18.09 0.64
CA HIS A 308 -12.90 18.71 1.17
C HIS A 308 -13.61 17.84 2.22
N ASP A 309 -13.60 16.52 2.07
CA ASP A 309 -14.50 15.60 2.79
C ASP A 309 -13.80 14.42 3.49
N PHE A 310 -12.47 14.40 3.53
CA PHE A 310 -11.72 13.28 4.11
C PHE A 310 -11.97 13.06 5.60
N GLU A 311 -12.29 14.12 6.36
CA GLU A 311 -12.59 13.99 7.79
C GLU A 311 -13.89 13.19 8.01
N VAL A 312 -14.94 13.53 7.26
CA VAL A 312 -16.21 12.80 7.23
C VAL A 312 -16.00 11.37 6.71
N ALA A 313 -15.14 11.18 5.70
CA ALA A 313 -14.80 9.86 5.19
C ALA A 313 -14.13 8.98 6.27
N ILE A 314 -13.20 9.53 7.06
CA ILE A 314 -12.54 8.82 8.17
C ILE A 314 -13.55 8.40 9.23
N GLU A 315 -14.50 9.27 9.55
CA GLU A 315 -15.60 8.98 10.48
C GLU A 315 -16.52 7.87 9.98
N GLU A 316 -16.72 7.77 8.67
CA GLU A 316 -17.45 6.64 8.06
C GLU A 316 -16.58 5.41 7.80
N GLY A 317 -15.30 5.41 8.22
CA GLY A 317 -14.44 4.23 8.19
C GLY A 317 -13.43 4.17 7.04
N ALA A 318 -13.07 5.29 6.42
CA ALA A 318 -12.03 5.33 5.39
C ALA A 318 -10.69 4.81 5.95
N ASP A 319 -10.05 3.90 5.22
CA ASP A 319 -8.70 3.41 5.50
C ASP A 319 -7.66 4.14 4.66
N VAL A 320 -8.08 4.77 3.56
CA VAL A 320 -7.21 5.51 2.64
C VAL A 320 -7.90 6.80 2.22
N VAL A 321 -7.22 7.94 2.43
CA VAL A 321 -7.66 9.28 2.01
C VAL A 321 -6.72 9.84 0.93
N ARG A 322 -7.27 10.55 -0.06
CA ARG A 322 -6.53 11.01 -1.25
C ARG A 322 -6.50 12.54 -1.32
N ILE A 323 -5.40 13.16 -0.92
CA ILE A 323 -5.34 14.59 -0.68
C ILE A 323 -4.32 15.26 -1.63
N GLY A 324 -4.79 16.23 -2.41
CA GLY A 324 -3.95 17.01 -3.33
C GLY A 324 -3.79 18.44 -2.85
N THR A 325 -4.81 19.26 -3.07
CA THR A 325 -4.80 20.71 -2.81
C THR A 325 -4.40 21.10 -1.38
N ALA A 326 -4.76 20.33 -0.36
CA ALA A 326 -4.38 20.66 1.01
C ALA A 326 -2.90 20.40 1.33
N ILE A 327 -2.19 19.60 0.52
CA ILE A 327 -0.74 19.35 0.66
C ILE A 327 0.03 20.27 -0.28
N PHE A 328 -0.37 20.29 -1.55
CA PHE A 328 0.39 20.92 -2.63
C PHE A 328 -0.12 22.33 -2.98
N GLY A 329 -1.18 22.83 -2.34
CA GLY A 329 -1.80 24.11 -2.69
C GLY A 329 -2.66 24.05 -3.96
N ALA A 330 -3.20 25.19 -4.37
CA ALA A 330 -3.95 25.32 -5.62
C ALA A 330 -3.06 25.02 -6.83
N ARG A 331 -3.68 24.57 -7.93
CA ARG A 331 -2.97 24.34 -9.19
C ARG A 331 -2.31 25.64 -9.62
N ALA A 332 -1.05 25.60 -10.03
CA ALA A 332 -0.49 26.67 -10.83
C ALA A 332 -1.32 26.72 -12.13
N THR A 333 -2.11 27.78 -12.28
CA THR A 333 -2.83 28.11 -13.52
C THR A 333 -1.84 28.51 -14.60
#